data_AF-A0A183BQV3-F1
#
_entry.id   AF-A0A183BQV3-F1
#
_cell.length_a   1.000
_cell.length_b   1.000
_cell.length_c   1.000
_cell.angle_alpha   90.00
_cell.angle_beta   90.00
_cell.angle_gamma   90.00
#
_symmetry.space_group_name_H-M   'P 1'
#
loop_
_entity.id
_entity.type
_entity.pdbx_description
1 polymer ?
#
loop_
_entity_poly.entity_id
_entity_poly.type
_entity_poly.pdbx_seq_one_letter_code
_entity_poly.pdbx_strand_id
1 'polypeptide(L)'
;MAYSSSSSSNRPSNRSQLSNDYSNSGGSKLLDAYRNKHIANLQLADLGEHVVAFALDPLGSRLINQKLERANPTEKAQLMDALRGHVLTLALHKSGNHVIQKALKSVDKASQIEITNELSAQVLLLSLHEYGNWVIRRVLEHCTDQQQKHHVLEQLHGNVLSLATDQYGTFVIRHVLEHGLAEDREPIVRRLHEKVPTLVTDQYGCYVIEHVIEHGLPEDRERIVRSMHENITSISVHECGSRVIQLVLKHCTEQQKRPVVEELHANVRTLVTDKHGSYVIELVIEHGLPEDRERIVHSLQGDILKHIHRKCICSIIEKCLIFGTTDQKNALIDQVCVDNGTGKPPLLEMRKQKFAKDVVQKMLNVADSARRQKMMFVINNAPIKNTAIRASKSLTHTVQAPQQRGDAEFE
;
A
#
# COMPACT_ATOMS: atom_id res chain seq x y z
N MET A 1 22.79 33.03 4.83
CA MET A 1 22.07 33.36 3.58
C MET A 1 21.11 32.22 3.30
N ALA A 2 19.82 32.43 3.58
CA ALA A 2 18.77 31.43 3.43
C ALA A 2 18.11 31.60 2.05
N TYR A 3 18.07 30.54 1.25
CA TYR A 3 17.26 30.46 0.05
C TYR A 3 16.08 29.52 0.32
N SER A 4 14.94 30.11 0.60
CA SER A 4 13.63 29.49 0.53
C SER A 4 13.12 29.62 -0.91
N SER A 5 13.03 28.52 -1.64
CA SER A 5 12.38 28.46 -2.95
C SER A 5 11.14 27.57 -2.87
N SER A 6 10.01 28.22 -2.67
CA SER A 6 8.67 27.66 -2.79
C SER A 6 8.32 27.51 -4.27
N SER A 7 8.40 26.30 -4.81
CA SER A 7 8.00 26.02 -6.19
C SER A 7 6.50 25.68 -6.23
N SER A 8 5.68 26.70 -6.47
CA SER A 8 4.28 26.55 -6.87
C SER A 8 4.21 25.97 -8.28
N SER A 9 3.80 24.71 -8.42
CA SER A 9 3.55 24.08 -9.71
C SER A 9 2.20 24.53 -10.27
N ASN A 10 2.24 25.53 -11.16
CA ASN A 10 1.15 25.83 -12.07
C ASN A 10 0.94 24.64 -13.02
N ARG A 11 -0.07 23.80 -12.76
CA ARG A 11 -0.62 22.86 -13.75
C ARG A 11 -1.85 23.48 -14.42
N PRO A 12 -2.01 23.36 -15.75
CA PRO A 12 -3.18 23.89 -16.45
C PRO A 12 -4.44 23.09 -16.10
N SER A 13 -5.48 23.80 -15.68
CA SER A 13 -6.76 23.29 -15.15
C SER A 13 -7.74 22.74 -16.21
N ASN A 14 -7.25 22.16 -17.31
CA ASN A 14 -8.12 21.67 -18.40
C ASN A 14 -8.71 20.26 -18.17
N ARG A 15 -8.52 19.65 -16.99
CA ARG A 15 -8.88 18.24 -16.72
C ARG A 15 -10.37 17.99 -16.45
N SER A 16 -11.16 19.04 -16.20
CA SER A 16 -12.57 18.93 -15.76
C SER A 16 -13.61 19.40 -16.79
N GLN A 17 -13.20 19.95 -17.93
CA GLN A 17 -14.17 20.49 -18.91
C GLN A 17 -14.80 19.42 -19.80
N LEU A 18 -14.07 18.35 -20.16
CA LEU A 18 -14.62 17.28 -21.02
C LEU A 18 -15.69 16.41 -20.35
N SER A 19 -15.76 16.39 -19.00
CA SER A 19 -16.74 15.59 -18.26
C SER A 19 -18.06 16.31 -18.01
N ASN A 20 -18.11 17.65 -18.09
CA ASN A 20 -19.27 18.43 -17.64
C ASN A 20 -20.23 18.82 -18.77
N ASP A 21 -19.78 18.86 -20.03
CA ASP A 21 -20.61 19.37 -21.13
C ASP A 21 -21.72 18.40 -21.60
N TYR A 22 -21.68 17.12 -21.21
CA TYR A 22 -22.75 16.15 -21.53
C TYR A 22 -23.84 16.03 -20.47
N SER A 23 -23.69 16.72 -19.33
CA SER A 23 -24.69 16.75 -18.25
C SER A 23 -25.98 17.48 -18.65
N ASN A 24 -25.99 18.15 -19.81
CA ASN A 24 -27.03 19.07 -20.23
C ASN A 24 -27.65 18.74 -21.60
N SER A 25 -27.60 17.46 -22.02
CA SER A 25 -28.40 17.00 -23.17
C SER A 25 -29.84 16.76 -22.71
N GLY A 26 -30.79 17.43 -23.37
CA GLY A 26 -32.22 17.40 -23.04
C GLY A 26 -32.74 15.99 -22.81
N GLY A 27 -33.33 15.76 -21.64
CA GLY A 27 -33.72 14.44 -21.14
C GLY A 27 -34.51 13.65 -22.17
N SER A 28 -33.99 12.47 -22.52
CA SER A 28 -34.74 11.50 -23.31
C SER A 28 -36.00 11.12 -22.55
N LYS A 29 -37.16 11.47 -23.10
CA LYS A 29 -38.47 11.12 -22.53
C LYS A 29 -38.60 9.61 -22.30
N LEU A 30 -37.97 8.80 -23.16
CA LEU A 30 -37.91 7.35 -23.01
C LEU A 30 -37.11 6.93 -21.77
N LEU A 31 -35.93 7.55 -21.57
CA LEU A 31 -35.11 7.28 -20.39
C LEU A 31 -35.82 7.71 -19.10
N ASP A 32 -36.48 8.87 -19.10
CA ASP A 32 -37.24 9.35 -17.95
C ASP A 32 -38.42 8.42 -17.62
N ALA A 33 -39.15 7.97 -18.64
CA ALA A 33 -40.22 6.99 -18.47
C ALA A 33 -39.70 5.65 -17.92
N TYR A 34 -38.52 5.20 -18.37
CA TYR A 34 -37.87 4.00 -17.84
C TYR A 34 -37.43 4.18 -16.38
N ARG A 35 -36.81 5.31 -16.04
CA ARG A 35 -36.38 5.65 -14.66
C ARG A 35 -37.56 5.69 -13.70
N ASN A 36 -38.69 6.26 -14.15
CA ASN A 36 -39.92 6.38 -13.37
C ASN A 36 -40.77 5.11 -13.39
N LYS A 37 -40.28 4.00 -13.97
CA LYS A 37 -40.96 2.70 -14.07
C LYS A 37 -42.29 2.77 -14.82
N HIS A 38 -42.51 3.78 -15.65
CA HIS A 38 -43.67 3.88 -16.52
C HIS A 38 -43.58 2.90 -17.68
N ILE A 39 -42.36 2.52 -18.07
CA ILE A 39 -42.10 1.51 -19.10
C ILE A 39 -41.18 0.45 -18.49
N ALA A 40 -41.54 -0.82 -18.65
CA ALA A 40 -40.76 -1.98 -18.24
C ALA A 40 -40.45 -2.87 -19.46
N ASN A 41 -39.40 -3.69 -19.35
CA ASN A 41 -39.05 -4.73 -20.34
C ASN A 41 -38.58 -4.26 -21.73
N LEU A 42 -37.99 -3.06 -21.83
CA LEU A 42 -37.33 -2.60 -23.05
C LEU A 42 -36.29 -3.61 -23.59
N GLN A 43 -36.27 -3.82 -24.90
CA GLN A 43 -35.22 -4.52 -25.65
C GLN A 43 -34.20 -3.53 -26.20
N LEU A 44 -33.08 -4.02 -26.75
CA LEU A 44 -32.07 -3.15 -27.36
C LEU A 44 -32.64 -2.39 -28.57
N ALA A 45 -33.47 -3.05 -29.37
CA ALA A 45 -34.10 -2.44 -30.55
C ALA A 45 -35.03 -1.27 -30.19
N ASP A 46 -35.63 -1.28 -28.99
CA ASP A 46 -36.55 -0.21 -28.54
C ASP A 46 -35.83 1.09 -28.16
N LEU A 47 -34.50 1.04 -27.98
CA LEU A 47 -33.72 2.19 -27.54
C LEU A 47 -33.49 3.21 -28.67
N GLY A 48 -33.44 2.76 -29.92
CA GLY A 48 -33.26 3.62 -31.10
C GLY A 48 -32.14 4.65 -30.94
N GLU A 49 -32.46 5.93 -31.19
CA GLU A 49 -31.52 7.05 -31.04
C GLU A 49 -31.13 7.36 -29.58
N HIS A 50 -31.80 6.76 -28.59
CA HIS A 50 -31.55 7.00 -27.17
C HIS A 50 -30.50 6.07 -26.56
N VAL A 51 -29.90 5.15 -27.34
CA VAL A 51 -28.89 4.19 -26.88
C VAL A 51 -27.77 4.87 -26.08
N VAL A 52 -27.21 5.97 -26.59
CA VAL A 52 -26.11 6.69 -25.92
C VAL A 52 -26.56 7.29 -24.59
N ALA A 53 -27.76 7.89 -24.54
CA ALA A 53 -28.33 8.43 -23.31
C ALA A 53 -28.54 7.33 -22.25
N PHE A 54 -29.03 6.16 -22.66
CA PHE A 54 -29.14 5.00 -21.77
C PHE A 54 -27.77 4.49 -21.32
N ALA A 55 -26.76 4.42 -22.20
CA ALA A 55 -25.42 3.97 -21.84
C ALA A 55 -24.71 4.93 -20.85
N LEU A 56 -25.03 6.22 -20.90
CA LEU A 56 -24.57 7.21 -19.94
C LEU A 56 -25.38 7.22 -18.64
N ASP A 57 -26.53 6.56 -18.56
CA ASP A 57 -27.34 6.46 -17.34
C ASP A 57 -27.00 5.23 -16.48
N PRO A 58 -26.97 5.34 -15.13
CA PRO A 58 -26.71 4.18 -14.26
C PRO A 58 -27.72 3.03 -14.39
N LEU A 59 -29.01 3.29 -14.65
CA LEU A 59 -30.00 2.23 -14.86
C LEU A 59 -30.00 1.77 -16.32
N GLY A 60 -29.90 2.70 -17.26
CA GLY A 60 -29.84 2.40 -18.69
C GLY A 60 -28.62 1.54 -19.06
N SER A 61 -27.44 1.82 -18.52
CA SER A 61 -26.23 1.02 -18.77
C SER A 61 -26.36 -0.41 -18.24
N ARG A 62 -27.06 -0.61 -17.10
CA ARG A 62 -27.37 -1.96 -16.58
C ARG A 62 -28.31 -2.71 -17.51
N LEU A 63 -29.35 -2.04 -18.00
CA LEU A 63 -30.27 -2.61 -18.99
C LEU A 63 -29.51 -3.05 -20.25
N ILE A 64 -28.70 -2.15 -20.83
CA ILE A 64 -27.91 -2.46 -22.03
C ILE A 64 -27.00 -3.66 -21.77
N ASN A 65 -26.25 -3.65 -20.66
CA ASN A 65 -25.34 -4.75 -20.33
C ASN A 65 -26.06 -6.10 -20.16
N GLN A 66 -27.22 -6.11 -19.50
CA GLN A 66 -28.02 -7.33 -19.33
C GLN A 66 -28.54 -7.87 -20.67
N LYS A 67 -28.98 -6.98 -21.56
CA LYS A 67 -29.50 -7.38 -22.88
C LYS A 67 -28.40 -7.81 -23.82
N LEU A 68 -27.25 -7.14 -23.79
CA LEU A 68 -26.08 -7.44 -24.61
C LEU A 68 -25.55 -8.88 -24.39
N GLU A 69 -25.73 -9.45 -23.20
CA GLU A 69 -25.37 -10.86 -22.92
C GLU A 69 -26.16 -11.87 -23.73
N ARG A 70 -27.45 -11.57 -23.97
CA ARG A 70 -28.40 -12.48 -24.61
C ARG A 70 -28.71 -12.08 -26.05
N ALA A 71 -28.16 -10.95 -26.49
CA ALA A 71 -28.38 -10.40 -27.81
C ALA A 71 -27.78 -11.30 -28.90
N ASN A 72 -28.52 -11.43 -30.00
CA ASN A 72 -28.03 -12.09 -31.20
C ASN A 72 -27.00 -11.20 -31.94
N PRO A 73 -26.25 -11.72 -32.93
CA PRO A 73 -25.25 -10.94 -33.65
C PRO A 73 -25.78 -9.66 -34.31
N THR A 74 -27.01 -9.69 -34.84
CA THR A 74 -27.65 -8.53 -35.49
C THR A 74 -27.95 -7.43 -34.48
N GLU A 75 -28.51 -7.76 -33.32
CA GLU A 75 -28.77 -6.80 -32.25
C GLU A 75 -27.48 -6.19 -31.70
N LYS A 76 -26.41 -7.00 -31.61
CA LYS A 76 -25.08 -6.51 -31.21
C LYS A 76 -24.55 -5.50 -32.23
N ALA A 77 -24.62 -5.82 -33.52
CA ALA A 77 -24.17 -4.93 -34.58
C ALA A 77 -24.95 -3.60 -34.59
N GLN A 78 -26.29 -3.66 -34.43
CA GLN A 78 -27.14 -2.46 -34.31
C GLN A 78 -26.76 -1.60 -33.10
N LEU A 79 -26.49 -2.24 -31.96
CA LEU A 79 -26.01 -1.52 -30.79
C LEU A 79 -24.67 -0.84 -31.10
N MET A 80 -23.72 -1.52 -31.77
CA MET A 80 -22.41 -0.94 -32.09
C MET A 80 -22.53 0.24 -33.06
N ASP A 81 -23.40 0.14 -34.07
CA ASP A 81 -23.69 1.24 -34.99
C ASP A 81 -24.24 2.46 -34.24
N ALA A 82 -25.12 2.25 -33.26
CA ALA A 82 -25.67 3.32 -32.43
C ALA A 82 -24.68 3.92 -31.42
N LEU A 83 -23.60 3.20 -31.06
CA LEU A 83 -22.53 3.71 -30.19
C LEU A 83 -21.39 4.38 -30.98
N ARG A 84 -21.36 4.21 -32.31
CA ARG A 84 -20.31 4.74 -33.17
C ARG A 84 -20.21 6.26 -33.04
N GLY A 85 -18.98 6.76 -32.94
CA GLY A 85 -18.67 8.17 -32.70
C GLY A 85 -18.78 8.61 -31.24
N HIS A 86 -19.26 7.74 -30.35
CA HIS A 86 -19.42 8.02 -28.92
C HIS A 86 -18.60 7.08 -28.02
N VAL A 87 -17.80 6.16 -28.60
CA VAL A 87 -17.08 5.12 -27.84
C VAL A 87 -16.12 5.74 -26.83
N LEU A 88 -15.36 6.76 -27.22
CA LEU A 88 -14.45 7.47 -26.33
C LEU A 88 -15.19 8.15 -25.16
N THR A 89 -16.28 8.87 -25.44
CA THR A 89 -17.11 9.52 -24.42
C THR A 89 -17.64 8.50 -23.42
N LEU A 90 -18.09 7.35 -23.89
CA LEU A 90 -18.58 6.26 -23.05
C LEU A 90 -17.46 5.65 -22.22
N ALA A 91 -16.29 5.39 -22.80
CA ALA A 91 -15.13 4.84 -22.10
C ALA A 91 -14.65 5.72 -20.94
N LEU A 92 -14.85 7.03 -21.04
CA LEU A 92 -14.53 8.02 -20.01
C LEU A 92 -15.69 8.31 -19.05
N HIS A 93 -16.84 7.65 -19.20
CA HIS A 93 -18.01 7.89 -18.35
C HIS A 93 -18.21 6.80 -17.29
N LYS A 94 -18.64 7.19 -16.08
CA LYS A 94 -18.87 6.29 -14.93
C LYS A 94 -19.80 5.11 -15.22
N SER A 95 -20.80 5.32 -16.08
CA SER A 95 -21.75 4.28 -16.52
C SER A 95 -21.34 3.67 -17.85
N GLY A 96 -20.87 4.51 -18.79
CA GLY A 96 -20.65 4.13 -20.18
C GLY A 96 -19.49 3.15 -20.35
N ASN A 97 -18.47 3.26 -19.49
CA ASN A 97 -17.30 2.39 -19.57
C ASN A 97 -17.68 0.92 -19.40
N HIS A 98 -18.71 0.62 -18.60
CA HIS A 98 -19.18 -0.74 -18.39
C HIS A 98 -19.80 -1.32 -19.66
N VAL A 99 -20.50 -0.50 -20.45
CA VAL A 99 -21.08 -0.90 -21.75
C VAL A 99 -19.96 -1.23 -22.73
N ILE A 100 -18.94 -0.37 -22.86
CA ILE A 100 -17.80 -0.63 -23.76
C ILE A 100 -17.03 -1.89 -23.35
N GLN A 101 -16.77 -2.06 -22.05
CA GLN A 101 -16.12 -3.27 -21.53
C GLN A 101 -16.93 -4.54 -21.83
N LYS A 102 -18.27 -4.47 -21.78
CA LYS A 102 -19.14 -5.62 -22.08
C LYS A 102 -19.24 -5.89 -23.58
N ALA A 103 -19.23 -4.84 -24.39
CA ALA A 103 -19.20 -4.94 -25.85
C ALA A 103 -17.92 -5.66 -26.30
N LEU A 104 -16.74 -5.20 -25.87
CA LEU A 104 -15.44 -5.82 -26.21
C LEU A 104 -15.39 -7.33 -25.97
N LYS A 105 -16.12 -7.85 -24.97
CA LYS A 105 -16.20 -9.28 -24.64
C LYS A 105 -17.11 -10.11 -25.53
N SER A 106 -18.12 -9.49 -26.14
CA SER A 106 -19.28 -10.21 -26.66
C SER A 106 -19.60 -9.93 -28.12
N VAL A 107 -19.08 -8.84 -28.69
CA VAL A 107 -19.25 -8.49 -30.10
C VAL A 107 -18.23 -9.23 -30.96
N ASP A 108 -18.49 -9.23 -32.27
CA ASP A 108 -17.64 -9.86 -33.27
C ASP A 108 -16.35 -9.05 -33.51
N LYS A 109 -15.42 -9.66 -34.25
CA LYS A 109 -14.10 -9.06 -34.53
C LYS A 109 -14.22 -7.69 -35.23
N ALA A 110 -15.16 -7.52 -36.16
CA ALA A 110 -15.31 -6.25 -36.87
C ALA A 110 -15.71 -5.12 -35.91
N SER A 111 -16.70 -5.37 -35.05
CA SER A 111 -17.11 -4.43 -34.00
C SER A 111 -15.99 -4.12 -33.00
N GLN A 112 -15.17 -5.11 -32.61
CA GLN A 112 -14.01 -4.88 -31.75
C GLN A 112 -13.00 -3.92 -32.39
N ILE A 113 -12.76 -4.06 -33.69
CA ILE A 113 -11.87 -3.17 -34.46
C ILE A 113 -12.44 -1.75 -34.48
N GLU A 114 -13.74 -1.58 -34.73
CA GLU A 114 -14.39 -0.25 -34.71
C GLU A 114 -14.25 0.44 -33.35
N ILE A 115 -14.55 -0.27 -32.25
CA ILE A 115 -14.35 0.24 -30.88
C ILE A 115 -12.89 0.64 -30.67
N THR A 116 -11.95 -0.21 -31.06
CA THR A 116 -10.52 0.04 -30.82
C THR A 116 -9.99 1.20 -31.65
N ASN A 117 -10.45 1.36 -32.90
CA ASN A 117 -10.10 2.48 -33.76
C ASN A 117 -10.53 3.82 -33.14
N GLU A 118 -11.74 3.93 -32.59
CA GLU A 118 -12.20 5.17 -31.93
C GLU A 118 -11.39 5.52 -30.68
N LEU A 119 -10.85 4.51 -29.98
CA LEU A 119 -10.03 4.69 -28.79
C LEU A 119 -8.54 4.94 -29.10
N SER A 120 -8.09 4.57 -30.30
CA SER A 120 -6.68 4.51 -30.69
C SER A 120 -5.93 5.83 -30.48
N ALA A 121 -6.51 6.97 -30.82
CA ALA A 121 -5.86 8.27 -30.66
C ALA A 121 -5.68 8.72 -29.20
N GLN A 122 -6.30 8.03 -28.24
CA GLN A 122 -6.41 8.46 -26.84
C GLN A 122 -6.01 7.38 -25.83
N VAL A 123 -5.21 6.39 -26.23
CA VAL A 123 -4.81 5.26 -25.35
C VAL A 123 -4.18 5.77 -24.06
N LEU A 124 -3.22 6.70 -24.14
CA LEU A 124 -2.58 7.26 -22.95
C LEU A 124 -3.59 7.96 -22.02
N LEU A 125 -4.48 8.79 -22.58
CA LEU A 125 -5.49 9.49 -21.82
C LEU A 125 -6.41 8.50 -21.10
N LEU A 126 -6.86 7.45 -21.80
CA LEU A 126 -7.71 6.41 -21.25
C LEU A 126 -7.00 5.63 -20.15
N SER A 127 -5.75 5.23 -20.35
CA SER A 127 -4.96 4.50 -19.35
C SER A 127 -4.74 5.28 -18.06
N LEU A 128 -4.68 6.61 -18.12
CA LEU A 128 -4.54 7.51 -16.97
C LEU A 128 -5.89 7.98 -16.40
N HIS A 129 -7.01 7.41 -16.83
CA HIS A 129 -8.36 7.81 -16.43
C HIS A 129 -8.99 6.78 -15.48
N GLU A 130 -9.80 7.23 -14.51
CA GLU A 130 -10.44 6.38 -13.48
C GLU A 130 -11.32 5.25 -14.06
N TYR A 131 -11.95 5.50 -15.21
CA TYR A 131 -12.76 4.52 -15.95
C TYR A 131 -12.06 3.95 -17.19
N GLY A 132 -11.27 4.79 -17.88
CA GLY A 132 -10.67 4.42 -19.16
C GLY A 132 -9.65 3.29 -19.02
N ASN A 133 -8.94 3.23 -17.89
CA ASN A 133 -7.94 2.20 -17.64
C ASN A 133 -8.54 0.79 -17.64
N TRP A 134 -9.81 0.65 -17.26
CA TRP A 134 -10.53 -0.62 -17.34
C TRP A 134 -10.84 -1.01 -18.79
N VAL A 135 -11.20 -0.02 -19.62
CA VAL A 135 -11.47 -0.23 -21.05
C VAL A 135 -10.20 -0.66 -21.77
N ILE A 136 -9.06 0.00 -21.55
CA ILE A 136 -7.78 -0.39 -22.16
C ILE A 136 -7.38 -1.82 -21.78
N ARG A 137 -7.54 -2.21 -20.50
CA ARG A 137 -7.31 -3.60 -20.09
C ARG A 137 -8.23 -4.57 -20.84
N ARG A 138 -9.50 -4.24 -21.06
CA ARG A 138 -10.39 -5.09 -21.87
C ARG A 138 -10.03 -5.14 -23.34
N VAL A 139 -9.50 -4.06 -23.91
CA VAL A 139 -8.94 -4.10 -25.27
C VAL A 139 -7.77 -5.09 -25.32
N LEU A 140 -6.84 -5.02 -24.37
CA LEU A 140 -5.69 -5.93 -24.31
C LEU A 140 -6.10 -7.40 -24.10
N GLU A 141 -7.15 -7.67 -23.33
CA GLU A 141 -7.64 -9.02 -23.07
C GLU A 141 -8.47 -9.62 -24.22
N HIS A 142 -9.31 -8.82 -24.87
CA HIS A 142 -10.38 -9.35 -25.74
C HIS A 142 -10.28 -8.93 -27.20
N CYS A 143 -9.50 -7.90 -27.54
CA CYS A 143 -9.29 -7.55 -28.95
C CYS A 143 -8.52 -8.68 -29.64
N THR A 144 -9.21 -9.36 -30.56
CA THR A 144 -8.67 -10.50 -31.31
C THR A 144 -7.83 -10.08 -32.50
N ASP A 145 -7.89 -8.81 -32.89
CA ASP A 145 -7.09 -8.27 -33.98
C ASP A 145 -5.70 -7.85 -33.50
N GLN A 146 -4.67 -8.52 -34.03
CA GLN A 146 -3.28 -8.31 -33.61
C GLN A 146 -2.75 -6.93 -34.00
N GLN A 147 -3.16 -6.39 -35.15
CA GLN A 147 -2.70 -5.08 -35.60
C GLN A 147 -3.25 -3.98 -34.68
N GLN A 148 -4.53 -4.05 -34.33
CA GLN A 148 -5.15 -3.11 -33.39
C GLN A 148 -4.55 -3.22 -31.99
N LYS A 149 -4.35 -4.45 -31.49
CA LYS A 149 -3.73 -4.68 -30.19
C LYS A 149 -2.29 -4.16 -30.15
N HIS A 150 -1.52 -4.36 -31.21
CA HIS A 150 -0.15 -3.85 -31.33
C HIS A 150 -0.09 -2.32 -31.29
N HIS A 151 -1.01 -1.64 -31.99
CA HIS A 151 -1.07 -0.17 -31.96
C HIS A 151 -1.34 0.39 -30.55
N VAL A 152 -2.20 -0.28 -29.77
CA VAL A 152 -2.41 0.07 -28.35
C VAL A 152 -1.14 -0.14 -27.53
N LEU A 153 -0.47 -1.29 -27.71
CA LEU A 153 0.77 -1.61 -27.00
C LEU A 153 1.91 -0.63 -27.31
N GLU A 154 2.07 -0.23 -28.57
CA GLU A 154 3.07 0.76 -28.99
C GLU A 154 2.93 2.09 -28.22
N GLN A 155 1.70 2.57 -28.04
CA GLN A 155 1.45 3.78 -27.25
C GLN A 155 1.73 3.59 -25.76
N LEU A 156 1.48 2.39 -25.21
CA LEU A 156 1.84 2.08 -23.82
C LEU A 156 3.36 2.02 -23.65
N HIS A 157 4.07 1.40 -24.59
CA HIS A 157 5.54 1.32 -24.60
C HIS A 157 6.19 2.70 -24.65
N GLY A 158 5.62 3.63 -25.43
CA GLY A 158 6.09 5.02 -25.47
C GLY A 158 5.92 5.79 -24.16
N ASN A 159 5.07 5.33 -23.23
CA ASN A 159 4.65 6.08 -22.04
C ASN A 159 4.80 5.33 -20.71
N VAL A 160 5.63 4.28 -20.66
CA VAL A 160 5.75 3.36 -19.51
C VAL A 160 5.93 4.07 -18.17
N LEU A 161 6.83 5.06 -18.10
CA LEU A 161 7.11 5.75 -16.83
C LEU A 161 5.92 6.58 -16.35
N SER A 162 5.29 7.34 -17.24
CA SER A 162 4.10 8.13 -16.91
C SER A 162 2.94 7.25 -16.45
N LEU A 163 2.80 6.07 -17.04
CA LEU A 163 1.79 5.10 -16.64
C LEU A 163 2.14 4.44 -15.30
N ALA A 164 3.38 3.99 -15.11
CA ALA A 164 3.82 3.30 -13.89
C ALA A 164 3.67 4.16 -12.63
N THR A 165 3.89 5.48 -12.74
CA THR A 165 3.77 6.44 -11.64
C THR A 165 2.41 7.14 -11.55
N ASP A 166 1.38 6.59 -12.20
CA ASP A 166 0.02 7.12 -12.13
C ASP A 166 -0.91 6.16 -11.39
N GLN A 167 -1.87 6.73 -10.67
CA GLN A 167 -2.81 6.01 -9.83
C GLN A 167 -3.70 5.00 -10.60
N TYR A 168 -3.91 5.22 -11.90
CA TYR A 168 -4.68 4.33 -12.77
C TYR A 168 -3.77 3.62 -13.78
N GLY A 169 -2.78 4.34 -14.32
CA GLY A 169 -1.82 3.81 -15.30
C GLY A 169 -1.04 2.60 -14.77
N THR A 170 -0.74 2.57 -13.47
CA THR A 170 -0.01 1.45 -12.83
C THR A 170 -0.73 0.11 -13.05
N PHE A 171 -2.06 0.11 -13.02
CA PHE A 171 -2.85 -1.10 -13.27
C PHE A 171 -2.77 -1.58 -14.72
N VAL A 172 -2.60 -0.67 -15.69
CA VAL A 172 -2.43 -1.02 -17.10
C VAL A 172 -1.05 -1.63 -17.32
N ILE A 173 0.00 -1.04 -16.76
CA ILE A 173 1.36 -1.57 -16.86
C ILE A 173 1.46 -2.96 -16.24
N ARG A 174 0.95 -3.14 -15.01
CA ARG A 174 0.94 -4.47 -14.38
C ARG A 174 0.12 -5.48 -15.17
N HIS A 175 -1.00 -5.08 -15.75
CA HIS A 175 -1.80 -5.98 -16.59
C HIS A 175 -1.00 -6.51 -17.80
N VAL A 176 -0.21 -5.65 -18.46
CA VAL A 176 0.68 -6.10 -19.56
C VAL A 176 1.79 -7.02 -19.02
N LEU A 177 2.38 -6.72 -17.86
CA LEU A 177 3.38 -7.58 -17.23
C LEU A 177 2.83 -8.97 -16.86
N GLU A 178 1.59 -9.03 -16.37
CA GLU A 178 0.89 -10.26 -15.96
C GLU A 178 0.48 -11.12 -17.16
N HIS A 179 -0.12 -10.50 -18.18
CA HIS A 179 -0.86 -11.22 -19.23
C HIS A 179 -0.30 -11.05 -20.65
N GLY A 180 0.61 -10.11 -20.89
CA GLY A 180 1.19 -9.88 -22.22
C GLY A 180 2.09 -11.02 -22.70
N LEU A 181 2.51 -10.99 -23.96
CA LEU A 181 3.57 -11.89 -24.44
C LEU A 181 4.95 -11.38 -24.03
N ALA A 182 6.00 -12.21 -24.16
CA ALA A 182 7.36 -11.79 -23.81
C ALA A 182 7.79 -10.51 -24.56
N GLU A 183 7.46 -10.42 -25.85
CA GLU A 183 7.70 -9.24 -26.71
C GLU A 183 6.94 -7.98 -26.26
N ASP A 184 5.79 -8.14 -25.60
CA ASP A 184 5.02 -7.01 -25.05
C ASP A 184 5.60 -6.54 -23.71
N ARG A 185 6.11 -7.49 -22.91
CA ARG A 185 6.64 -7.25 -21.56
C ARG A 185 8.03 -6.64 -21.60
N GLU A 186 8.89 -7.12 -22.50
CA GLU A 186 10.31 -6.74 -22.52
C GLU A 186 10.54 -5.22 -22.64
N PRO A 187 9.87 -4.47 -23.54
CA PRO A 187 10.05 -3.03 -23.63
C PRO A 187 9.66 -2.29 -22.34
N ILE A 188 8.61 -2.78 -21.66
CA ILE A 188 8.16 -2.23 -20.37
C ILE A 188 9.23 -2.49 -19.31
N VAL A 189 9.65 -3.74 -19.13
CA VAL A 189 10.66 -4.12 -18.13
C VAL A 189 11.97 -3.35 -18.35
N ARG A 190 12.42 -3.25 -19.61
CA ARG A 190 13.60 -2.46 -19.98
C ARG A 190 13.47 -1.01 -19.52
N ARG A 191 12.33 -0.37 -19.78
CA ARG A 191 12.09 1.03 -19.43
C ARG A 191 11.97 1.25 -17.92
N LEU A 192 11.42 0.28 -17.18
CA LEU A 192 11.37 0.33 -15.71
C LEU A 192 12.78 0.26 -15.10
N HIS A 193 13.66 -0.60 -15.63
CA HIS A 193 15.05 -0.75 -15.16
C HIS A 193 15.83 0.57 -15.19
N GLU A 194 15.59 1.42 -16.18
CA GLU A 194 16.26 2.74 -16.30
C GLU A 194 15.92 3.71 -15.16
N LYS A 195 14.82 3.48 -14.43
CA LYS A 195 14.28 4.40 -13.42
C LYS A 195 13.95 3.74 -12.08
N VAL A 196 14.50 2.55 -11.80
CA VAL A 196 14.31 1.85 -10.52
C VAL A 196 14.48 2.77 -9.31
N PRO A 197 15.55 3.59 -9.18
CA PRO A 197 15.72 4.44 -8.00
C PRO A 197 14.57 5.41 -7.75
N THR A 198 13.92 5.89 -8.82
CA THR A 198 12.75 6.78 -8.72
C THR A 198 11.49 5.99 -8.41
N LEU A 199 11.30 4.85 -9.07
CA LEU A 199 10.08 4.06 -8.98
C LEU A 199 9.89 3.40 -7.62
N VAL A 200 10.96 2.94 -6.97
CA VAL A 200 10.86 2.25 -5.66
C VAL A 200 10.37 3.16 -4.52
N THR A 201 10.55 4.47 -4.67
CA THR A 201 10.06 5.48 -3.72
C THR A 201 8.79 6.19 -4.21
N ASP A 202 8.34 5.94 -5.44
CA ASP A 202 7.10 6.51 -5.95
C ASP A 202 5.88 5.82 -5.32
N GLN A 203 4.81 6.58 -5.07
CA GLN A 203 3.59 6.07 -4.42
C GLN A 203 2.83 5.02 -5.26
N TYR A 204 3.02 4.99 -6.59
CA TYR A 204 2.40 4.02 -7.50
C TYR A 204 3.43 3.14 -8.21
N GLY A 205 4.57 3.72 -8.58
CA GLY A 205 5.67 3.04 -9.26
C GLY A 205 6.24 1.89 -8.44
N CYS A 206 6.21 1.97 -7.11
CA CYS A 206 6.69 0.90 -6.25
C CYS A 206 5.94 -0.40 -6.49
N TYR A 207 4.61 -0.35 -6.70
CA TYR A 207 3.80 -1.54 -6.96
C TYR A 207 4.16 -2.22 -8.29
N VAL A 208 4.68 -1.47 -9.27
CA VAL A 208 5.17 -2.04 -10.52
C VAL A 208 6.50 -2.75 -10.28
N ILE A 209 7.41 -2.15 -9.51
CA ILE A 209 8.68 -2.80 -9.14
C ILE A 209 8.44 -4.03 -8.25
N GLU A 210 7.52 -3.95 -7.30
CA GLU A 210 7.07 -5.08 -6.48
C GLU A 210 6.64 -6.26 -7.39
N HIS A 211 5.82 -6.00 -8.41
CA HIS A 211 5.39 -7.00 -9.38
C HIS A 211 6.56 -7.64 -10.15
N VAL A 212 7.53 -6.83 -10.60
CA VAL A 212 8.72 -7.35 -11.31
C VAL A 212 9.59 -8.21 -10.38
N ILE A 213 9.68 -7.89 -9.08
CA ILE A 213 10.41 -8.72 -8.11
C ILE A 213 9.69 -10.06 -7.90
N GLU A 214 8.38 -10.06 -7.73
CA GLU A 214 7.59 -11.26 -7.45
C GLU A 214 7.54 -12.23 -8.64
N HIS A 215 7.35 -11.71 -9.84
CA HIS A 215 7.03 -12.51 -11.03
C HIS A 215 8.04 -12.43 -12.18
N GLY A 216 8.99 -11.48 -12.12
CA GLY A 216 10.02 -11.30 -13.14
C GLY A 216 11.12 -12.37 -13.10
N LEU A 217 12.02 -12.28 -14.07
CA LEU A 217 13.14 -13.20 -14.22
C LEU A 217 14.23 -12.95 -13.15
N PRO A 218 15.07 -13.95 -12.81
CA PRO A 218 16.19 -13.75 -11.90
C PRO A 218 17.11 -12.59 -12.29
N GLU A 219 17.33 -12.37 -13.58
CA GLU A 219 18.16 -11.28 -14.13
C GLU A 219 17.54 -9.91 -13.85
N ASP A 220 16.21 -9.79 -13.88
CA ASP A 220 15.51 -8.55 -13.56
C ASP A 220 15.65 -8.22 -12.07
N ARG A 221 15.52 -9.24 -11.20
CA ARG A 221 15.74 -9.08 -9.76
C ARG A 221 17.14 -8.57 -9.47
N GLU A 222 18.15 -9.16 -10.12
CA GLU A 222 19.54 -8.74 -9.97
C GLU A 222 19.77 -7.29 -10.43
N ARG A 223 19.19 -6.88 -11.56
CA ARG A 223 19.26 -5.49 -12.06
C ARG A 223 18.60 -4.51 -11.12
N ILE A 224 17.44 -4.86 -10.53
CA ILE A 224 16.76 -4.04 -9.53
C ILE A 224 17.63 -3.88 -8.29
N VAL A 225 18.17 -4.97 -7.75
CA VAL A 225 19.06 -4.93 -6.57
C VAL A 225 20.29 -4.06 -6.84
N ARG A 226 20.95 -4.26 -7.99
CA ARG A 226 22.09 -3.45 -8.41
C ARG A 226 21.73 -1.97 -8.47
N SER A 227 20.58 -1.61 -9.04
CA SER A 227 20.16 -0.20 -9.17
C SER A 227 19.91 0.50 -7.83
N MET A 228 19.68 -0.26 -6.75
CA MET A 228 19.41 0.28 -5.42
C MET A 228 20.64 0.33 -4.50
N HIS A 229 21.81 -0.15 -4.93
CA HIS A 229 22.93 -0.46 -4.03
C HIS A 229 23.42 0.74 -3.19
N GLU A 230 23.35 1.97 -3.69
CA GLU A 230 23.80 3.18 -2.96
C GLU A 230 22.78 3.70 -1.95
N ASN A 231 21.52 3.24 -2.02
CA ASN A 231 20.41 3.87 -1.32
C ASN A 231 19.59 2.90 -0.46
N ILE A 232 20.06 1.66 -0.24
CA ILE A 232 19.32 0.62 0.49
C ILE A 232 18.80 1.12 1.85
N THR A 233 19.64 1.80 2.63
CA THR A 233 19.26 2.32 3.95
C THR A 233 18.15 3.38 3.85
N SER A 234 18.28 4.33 2.92
CA SER A 234 17.27 5.37 2.68
C SER A 234 15.95 4.78 2.17
N ILE A 235 16.02 3.77 1.28
CA ILE A 235 14.85 3.07 0.73
C ILE A 235 14.16 2.26 1.84
N SER A 236 14.92 1.64 2.75
CA SER A 236 14.40 0.79 3.83
C SER A 236 13.58 1.55 4.88
N VAL A 237 13.82 2.85 5.05
CA VAL A 237 13.01 3.72 5.94
C VAL A 237 11.88 4.46 5.21
N HIS A 238 11.78 4.28 3.88
CA HIS A 238 10.74 4.90 3.07
C HIS A 238 9.44 4.07 3.12
N GLU A 239 8.29 4.76 3.08
CA GLU A 239 6.96 4.13 3.13
C GLU A 239 6.73 3.10 2.02
N CYS A 240 7.03 3.47 0.77
CA CYS A 240 7.04 2.56 -0.38
C CYS A 240 8.29 1.66 -0.45
N GLY A 241 9.47 2.27 -0.44
CA GLY A 241 10.74 1.56 -0.60
C GLY A 241 10.96 0.40 0.37
N SER A 242 10.51 0.52 1.61
CA SER A 242 10.64 -0.56 2.60
C SER A 242 9.92 -1.84 2.15
N ARG A 243 8.81 -1.75 1.42
CA ARG A 243 8.11 -2.92 0.86
C ARG A 243 8.91 -3.57 -0.26
N VAL A 244 9.54 -2.76 -1.12
CA VAL A 244 10.42 -3.25 -2.18
C VAL A 244 11.60 -4.02 -1.58
N ILE A 245 12.25 -3.48 -0.55
CA ILE A 245 13.36 -4.18 0.13
C ILE A 245 12.87 -5.48 0.79
N GLN A 246 11.68 -5.47 1.40
CA GLN A 246 11.09 -6.68 1.95
C GLN A 246 10.87 -7.77 0.90
N LEU A 247 10.46 -7.42 -0.32
CA LEU A 247 10.32 -8.37 -1.43
C LEU A 247 11.67 -8.86 -1.95
N VAL A 248 12.68 -7.99 -2.00
CA VAL A 248 14.06 -8.42 -2.33
C VAL A 248 14.50 -9.51 -1.35
N LEU A 249 14.28 -9.33 -0.05
CA LEU A 249 14.66 -10.32 0.97
C LEU A 249 13.93 -11.67 0.82
N LYS A 250 12.70 -11.65 0.28
CA LYS A 250 11.83 -12.84 0.10
C LYS A 250 12.05 -13.58 -1.21
N HIS A 251 12.23 -12.86 -2.32
CA HIS A 251 12.19 -13.43 -3.68
C HIS A 251 13.55 -13.51 -4.38
N CYS A 252 14.56 -12.78 -3.90
CA CYS A 252 15.92 -12.89 -4.44
C CYS A 252 16.66 -14.07 -3.84
N THR A 253 17.59 -14.65 -4.61
CA THR A 253 18.48 -15.70 -4.10
C THR A 253 19.39 -15.16 -3.00
N GLU A 254 19.98 -16.03 -2.18
CA GLU A 254 20.96 -15.61 -1.15
C GLU A 254 22.08 -14.75 -1.74
N GLN A 255 22.61 -15.12 -2.91
CA GLN A 255 23.65 -14.36 -3.61
C GLN A 255 23.17 -12.95 -3.98
N GLN A 256 21.95 -12.84 -4.51
CA GLN A 256 21.38 -11.56 -4.94
C GLN A 256 21.08 -10.63 -3.77
N LYS A 257 20.50 -11.14 -2.68
CA LYS A 257 20.14 -10.30 -1.53
C LYS A 257 21.31 -10.02 -0.58
N ARG A 258 22.45 -10.72 -0.68
CA ARG A 258 23.57 -10.55 0.24
C ARG A 258 24.10 -9.12 0.35
N PRO A 259 24.33 -8.37 -0.76
CA PRO A 259 24.76 -6.97 -0.68
C PRO A 259 23.75 -6.09 0.06
N VAL A 260 22.45 -6.37 -0.10
CA VAL A 260 21.37 -5.66 0.61
C VAL A 260 21.44 -5.95 2.10
N VAL A 261 21.57 -7.21 2.48
CA VAL A 261 21.68 -7.62 3.90
C VAL A 261 22.91 -7.00 4.58
N GLU A 262 24.05 -6.93 3.90
CA GLU A 262 25.24 -6.27 4.46
C GLU A 262 25.04 -4.78 4.73
N GLU A 263 24.40 -4.06 3.80
CA GLU A 263 24.09 -2.63 3.98
C GLU A 263 23.05 -2.41 5.10
N LEU A 264 22.07 -3.30 5.23
CA LEU A 264 21.13 -3.29 6.35
C LEU A 264 21.85 -3.50 7.69
N HIS A 265 22.82 -4.43 7.74
CA HIS A 265 23.60 -4.68 8.94
C HIS A 265 24.46 -3.48 9.36
N ALA A 266 25.03 -2.75 8.41
CA ALA A 266 25.77 -1.52 8.69
C ALA A 266 24.89 -0.43 9.34
N ASN A 267 23.57 -0.50 9.13
CA ASN A 267 22.61 0.53 9.51
C ASN A 267 21.50 0.05 10.47
N VAL A 268 21.66 -1.11 11.12
CA VAL A 268 20.64 -1.72 12.01
C VAL A 268 20.10 -0.73 13.01
N ARG A 269 20.98 0.04 13.67
CA ARG A 269 20.58 1.00 14.72
C ARG A 269 19.58 2.04 14.23
N THR A 270 19.75 2.53 13.01
CA THR A 270 18.81 3.46 12.37
C THR A 270 17.50 2.73 12.06
N LEU A 271 17.60 1.58 11.40
CA LEU A 271 16.44 0.83 10.88
C LEU A 271 15.52 0.32 11.98
N VAL A 272 16.05 -0.21 13.08
CA VAL A 272 15.24 -0.74 14.20
C VAL A 272 14.44 0.34 14.93
N THR A 273 14.89 1.58 14.81
CA THR A 273 14.23 2.76 15.40
C THR A 273 13.30 3.45 14.41
N ASP A 274 13.23 3.01 13.16
CA ASP A 274 12.29 3.54 12.17
C ASP A 274 11.01 2.69 12.07
N LYS A 275 9.89 3.32 11.73
CA LYS A 275 8.58 2.63 11.62
C LYS A 275 8.46 1.72 10.40
N HIS A 276 9.24 1.96 9.34
CA HIS A 276 9.27 1.16 8.12
C HIS A 276 10.49 0.24 8.14
N GLY A 277 11.66 0.77 8.51
CA GLY A 277 12.91 0.02 8.64
C GLY A 277 12.82 -1.16 9.61
N SER A 278 12.00 -1.06 10.66
CA SER A 278 11.82 -2.18 11.59
C SER A 278 11.26 -3.42 10.91
N TYR A 279 10.31 -3.27 9.99
CA TYR A 279 9.74 -4.40 9.24
C TYR A 279 10.77 -5.06 8.32
N VAL A 280 11.71 -4.28 7.77
CA VAL A 280 12.82 -4.82 6.97
C VAL A 280 13.73 -5.68 7.85
N ILE A 281 14.11 -5.19 9.04
CA ILE A 281 14.94 -5.96 9.98
C ILE A 281 14.22 -7.21 10.49
N GLU A 282 12.91 -7.13 10.74
CA GLU A 282 12.11 -8.31 11.12
C GLU A 282 12.23 -9.43 10.08
N LEU A 283 12.19 -9.13 8.78
CA LEU A 283 12.38 -10.15 7.74
C LEU A 283 13.79 -10.74 7.70
N VAL A 284 14.83 -9.94 7.99
CA VAL A 284 16.20 -10.48 8.13
C VAL A 284 16.26 -11.45 9.30
N ILE A 285 15.54 -11.18 10.39
CA ILE A 285 15.45 -12.12 11.53
C ILE A 285 14.68 -13.39 11.14
N GLU A 286 13.54 -13.26 10.45
CA GLU A 286 12.67 -14.39 10.09
C GLU A 286 13.30 -15.35 9.07
N HIS A 287 13.93 -14.80 8.03
CA HIS A 287 14.35 -15.55 6.86
C HIS A 287 15.87 -15.47 6.58
N GLY A 288 16.61 -14.67 7.32
CA GLY A 288 18.07 -14.59 7.22
C GLY A 288 18.77 -15.77 7.89
N LEU A 289 20.09 -15.81 7.70
CA LEU A 289 20.95 -16.84 8.25
C LEU A 289 21.12 -16.68 9.78
N PRO A 290 21.52 -17.73 10.52
CA PRO A 290 21.81 -17.61 11.96
C PRO A 290 22.80 -16.50 12.31
N GLU A 291 23.80 -16.27 11.45
CA GLU A 291 24.83 -15.23 11.59
C GLU A 291 24.23 -13.82 11.43
N ASP A 292 23.25 -13.67 10.53
CA ASP A 292 22.52 -12.42 10.37
C ASP A 292 21.74 -12.09 11.66
N ARG A 293 21.08 -13.09 12.26
CA ARG A 293 20.36 -12.93 13.53
C ARG A 293 21.31 -12.55 14.67
N GLU A 294 22.48 -13.18 14.72
CA GLU A 294 23.49 -12.90 15.74
C GLU A 294 23.98 -11.45 15.65
N ARG A 295 24.29 -10.96 14.45
CA ARG A 295 24.70 -9.56 14.23
C ARG A 295 23.62 -8.57 14.64
N ILE A 296 22.36 -8.86 14.36
CA ILE A 296 21.23 -8.02 14.79
C ILE A 296 21.12 -8.02 16.32
N VAL A 297 21.15 -9.19 16.96
CA VAL A 297 21.11 -9.32 18.43
C VAL A 297 22.28 -8.58 19.08
N HIS A 298 23.48 -8.65 18.50
CA HIS A 298 24.64 -7.90 18.97
C HIS A 298 24.49 -6.38 18.77
N SER A 299 23.84 -5.95 17.69
CA SER A 299 23.58 -4.53 17.42
C SER A 299 22.53 -3.93 18.35
N LEU A 300 21.58 -4.76 18.85
CA LEU A 300 20.56 -4.39 19.83
C LEU A 300 21.12 -4.17 21.24
N GLN A 301 22.37 -4.53 21.50
CA GLN A 301 23.01 -4.37 22.80
C GLN A 301 23.28 -2.89 23.12
N GLY A 302 23.24 -2.56 24.41
CA GLY A 302 23.56 -1.22 24.91
C GLY A 302 22.39 -0.22 24.76
N ASP A 303 22.67 0.92 24.14
CA ASP A 303 21.79 2.10 24.19
C ASP A 303 20.42 1.91 23.51
N ILE A 304 20.26 0.92 22.64
CA ILE A 304 18.97 0.64 21.99
C ILE A 304 17.91 0.20 23.00
N LEU A 305 18.32 -0.42 24.11
CA LEU A 305 17.42 -0.79 25.21
C LEU A 305 16.84 0.43 25.94
N LYS A 306 17.45 1.62 25.81
CA LYS A 306 16.84 2.88 26.31
C LYS A 306 15.53 3.20 25.57
N HIS A 307 15.37 2.69 24.36
CA HIS A 307 14.19 2.90 23.51
C HIS A 307 13.20 1.73 23.55
N ILE A 308 13.31 0.81 24.51
CA ILE A 308 12.50 -0.40 24.60
C ILE A 308 10.99 -0.17 24.81
N HIS A 309 10.58 1.07 25.07
CA HIS A 309 9.18 1.48 25.12
C HIS A 309 8.56 1.65 23.71
N ARG A 310 9.38 1.72 22.65
CA ARG A 310 8.92 1.90 21.28
C ARG A 310 8.43 0.59 20.69
N LYS A 311 7.24 0.62 20.05
CA LYS A 311 6.62 -0.56 19.41
C LYS A 311 7.55 -1.28 18.42
N CYS A 312 8.30 -0.54 17.59
CA CYS A 312 9.22 -1.11 16.62
C CYS A 312 10.30 -2.00 17.27
N ILE A 313 10.93 -1.52 18.34
CA ILE A 313 11.96 -2.26 19.07
C ILE A 313 11.37 -3.48 19.78
N CYS A 314 10.19 -3.33 20.41
CA CYS A 314 9.49 -4.48 21.00
C CYS A 314 9.25 -5.58 19.96
N SER A 315 8.74 -5.21 18.79
CA SER A 315 8.46 -6.14 17.69
C SER A 315 9.72 -6.89 17.24
N ILE A 316 10.83 -6.18 17.06
CA ILE A 316 12.12 -6.78 16.70
C ILE A 316 12.61 -7.76 17.76
N ILE A 317 12.59 -7.37 19.04
CA ILE A 317 12.98 -8.26 20.14
C ILE A 317 12.09 -9.50 20.14
N GLU A 318 10.79 -9.35 19.93
CA GLU A 318 9.90 -10.50 19.80
C GLU A 318 10.28 -11.44 18.67
N LYS A 319 10.65 -10.92 17.49
CA LYS A 319 11.14 -11.77 16.39
C LYS A 319 12.43 -12.48 16.79
N CYS A 320 13.38 -11.82 17.42
CA CYS A 320 14.58 -12.48 17.93
C CYS A 320 14.26 -13.60 18.93
N LEU A 321 13.26 -13.42 19.81
CA LEU A 321 12.84 -14.45 20.77
C LEU A 321 12.15 -15.65 20.11
N ILE A 322 11.51 -15.46 18.94
CA ILE A 322 10.91 -16.55 18.16
C ILE A 322 11.98 -17.30 17.37
N PHE A 323 12.73 -16.58 16.52
CA PHE A 323 13.59 -17.15 15.48
C PHE A 323 15.07 -17.31 15.88
N GLY A 324 15.50 -16.68 16.98
CA GLY A 324 16.87 -16.79 17.45
C GLY A 324 17.21 -18.16 18.04
N THR A 325 18.50 -18.45 18.16
CA THR A 325 19.00 -19.62 18.91
C THR A 325 18.83 -19.43 20.41
N THR A 326 18.96 -20.50 21.21
CA THR A 326 18.91 -20.41 22.67
C THR A 326 19.91 -19.39 23.22
N ASP A 327 21.13 -19.36 22.69
CA ASP A 327 22.19 -18.43 23.12
C ASP A 327 21.84 -16.99 22.78
N GLN A 328 21.30 -16.74 21.58
CA GLN A 328 20.83 -15.41 21.17
C GLN A 328 19.68 -14.90 22.05
N LYS A 329 18.72 -15.78 22.39
CA LYS A 329 17.62 -15.44 23.31
C LYS A 329 18.14 -15.12 24.70
N ASN A 330 19.04 -15.96 25.21
CA ASN A 330 19.66 -15.79 26.52
C ASN A 330 20.46 -14.48 26.60
N ALA A 331 21.21 -14.13 25.54
CA ALA A 331 21.94 -12.86 25.48
C ALA A 331 21.01 -11.64 25.58
N LEU A 332 19.85 -11.66 24.90
CA LEU A 332 18.84 -10.59 25.02
C LEU A 332 18.24 -10.51 26.42
N ILE A 333 17.90 -11.66 27.01
CA ILE A 333 17.33 -11.73 28.37
C ILE A 333 18.33 -11.21 29.40
N ASP A 334 19.59 -11.62 29.28
CA ASP A 334 20.64 -11.20 30.19
C ASP A 334 20.79 -9.67 30.18
N GLN A 335 20.74 -9.03 29.01
CA GLN A 335 20.86 -7.58 28.88
C GLN A 335 19.72 -6.80 29.54
N VAL A 336 18.46 -7.22 29.38
CA VAL A 336 17.35 -6.50 30.04
C VAL A 336 17.40 -6.65 31.56
N CYS A 337 18.09 -7.68 32.07
CA CYS A 337 18.32 -7.90 33.49
C CYS A 337 19.55 -7.17 34.05
N VAL A 338 20.45 -6.63 33.21
CA VAL A 338 21.62 -5.89 33.69
C VAL A 338 21.17 -4.56 34.29
N ASP A 339 21.62 -4.28 35.52
CA ASP A 339 21.49 -2.97 36.14
C ASP A 339 22.78 -2.18 35.93
N ASN A 340 22.70 -1.09 35.17
CA ASN A 340 23.82 -0.19 34.88
C ASN A 340 24.13 0.76 36.06
N GLY A 341 23.95 0.32 37.31
CA GLY A 341 24.15 1.12 38.52
C GLY A 341 23.03 2.14 38.80
N THR A 342 21.87 2.00 38.16
CA THR A 342 20.73 2.93 38.32
C THR A 342 19.68 2.44 39.32
N GLY A 343 19.79 1.18 39.77
CA GLY A 343 18.79 0.51 40.61
C GLY A 343 17.50 0.16 39.86
N LYS A 344 17.48 0.32 38.52
CA LYS A 344 16.31 0.14 37.66
C LYS A 344 16.73 -0.51 36.33
N PRO A 345 16.94 -1.83 36.30
CA PRO A 345 17.24 -2.53 35.07
C PRO A 345 16.12 -2.33 34.03
N PRO A 346 16.43 -2.37 32.71
CA PRO A 346 15.44 -2.18 31.64
C PRO A 346 14.18 -3.04 31.81
N LEU A 347 14.34 -4.27 32.32
CA LEU A 347 13.25 -5.20 32.61
C LEU A 347 12.12 -4.59 33.46
N LEU A 348 12.45 -3.78 34.47
CA LEU A 348 11.45 -3.17 35.34
C LEU A 348 10.66 -2.06 34.64
N GLU A 349 11.31 -1.35 33.72
CA GLU A 349 10.65 -0.31 32.94
C GLU A 349 9.76 -0.93 31.86
N MET A 350 10.22 -1.98 31.20
CA MET A 350 9.44 -2.73 30.21
C MET A 350 8.08 -3.19 30.76
N ARG A 351 8.03 -3.67 32.01
CA ARG A 351 6.78 -4.17 32.62
C ARG A 351 5.70 -3.11 32.79
N LYS A 352 6.06 -1.82 32.84
CA LYS A 352 5.12 -0.71 32.97
C LYS A 352 4.59 -0.24 31.62
N GLN A 353 5.25 -0.61 30.53
CA GLN A 353 4.94 -0.13 29.19
C GLN A 353 3.99 -1.10 28.48
N LYS A 354 3.03 -0.55 27.75
CA LYS A 354 1.96 -1.31 27.07
C LYS A 354 2.50 -2.44 26.19
N PHE A 355 3.50 -2.16 25.35
CA PHE A 355 4.05 -3.13 24.40
C PHE A 355 5.15 -3.99 25.02
N ALA A 356 6.03 -3.39 25.84
CA ALA A 356 7.18 -4.12 26.37
C ALA A 356 6.80 -5.15 27.44
N LYS A 357 5.64 -5.02 28.09
CA LYS A 357 5.12 -6.03 29.02
C LYS A 357 4.94 -7.39 28.35
N ASP A 358 4.43 -7.43 27.13
CA ASP A 358 4.21 -8.67 26.38
C ASP A 358 5.55 -9.33 26.00
N VAL A 359 6.54 -8.50 25.66
CA VAL A 359 7.92 -8.94 25.42
C VAL A 359 8.51 -9.60 26.67
N VAL A 360 8.31 -9.02 27.86
CA VAL A 360 8.78 -9.61 29.13
C VAL A 360 8.14 -10.97 29.38
N GLN A 361 6.84 -11.11 29.14
CA GLN A 361 6.17 -12.40 29.30
C GLN A 361 6.75 -13.44 28.34
N LYS A 362 7.01 -13.05 27.10
CA LYS A 362 7.62 -13.93 26.09
C LYS A 362 9.04 -14.34 26.48
N MET A 363 9.85 -13.40 27.00
CA MET A 363 11.17 -13.67 27.55
C MET A 363 11.10 -14.72 28.66
N LEU A 364 10.18 -14.60 29.62
CA LEU A 364 9.99 -15.60 30.69
C LEU A 364 9.65 -16.99 30.14
N ASN A 365 8.85 -17.05 29.07
CA ASN A 365 8.44 -18.32 28.45
C ASN A 365 9.60 -19.03 27.76
N VAL A 366 10.50 -18.29 27.10
CA VAL A 366 11.62 -18.86 26.33
C VAL A 366 12.94 -18.95 27.10
N ALA A 367 13.05 -18.27 28.24
CA ALA A 367 14.22 -18.30 29.10
C ALA A 367 14.50 -19.71 29.65
N ASP A 368 15.79 -20.06 29.75
CA ASP A 368 16.22 -21.20 30.54
C ASP A 368 15.96 -20.99 32.05
N SER A 369 16.15 -22.05 32.85
CA SER A 369 15.90 -22.03 34.29
C SER A 369 16.69 -20.94 35.02
N ALA A 370 17.96 -20.71 34.65
CA ALA A 370 18.83 -19.75 35.32
C ALA A 370 18.40 -18.31 35.01
N ARG A 371 18.12 -17.98 33.75
CA ARG A 371 17.64 -16.65 33.35
C ARG A 371 16.24 -16.38 33.85
N ARG A 372 15.35 -17.38 33.86
CA ARG A 372 14.01 -17.23 34.44
C ARG A 372 14.08 -16.87 35.93
N GLN A 373 14.95 -17.55 36.69
CA GLN A 373 15.20 -17.19 38.09
C GLN A 373 15.75 -15.78 38.24
N LYS A 374 16.72 -15.38 37.40
CA LYS A 374 17.29 -14.02 37.38
C LYS A 374 16.24 -12.96 37.09
N MET A 375 15.39 -13.16 36.08
CA MET A 375 14.27 -12.26 35.76
C MET A 375 13.30 -12.14 36.93
N MET A 376 12.90 -13.27 37.54
CA MET A 376 12.00 -13.27 38.69
C MET A 376 12.62 -12.58 39.90
N PHE A 377 13.92 -12.75 40.14
CA PHE A 377 14.64 -12.05 41.19
C PHE A 377 14.61 -10.52 40.99
N VAL A 378 14.89 -10.03 39.78
CA VAL A 378 14.82 -8.60 39.45
C VAL A 378 13.39 -8.07 39.62
N ILE A 379 12.40 -8.84 39.18
CA ILE A 379 10.97 -8.50 39.26
C ILE A 379 10.49 -8.39 40.71
N ASN A 380 10.89 -9.31 41.58
CA ASN A 380 10.45 -9.40 42.97
C ASN A 380 11.18 -8.42 43.89
N ASN A 381 12.44 -8.08 43.58
CA ASN A 381 13.25 -7.11 44.35
C ASN A 381 13.13 -5.67 43.84
N ALA A 382 12.17 -5.38 42.95
CA ALA A 382 11.91 -4.01 42.53
C ALA A 382 11.54 -3.15 43.76
N PRO A 383 12.17 -1.98 43.97
CA PRO A 383 11.85 -1.14 45.12
C PRO A 383 10.37 -0.77 45.06
N ILE A 384 9.62 -1.24 46.06
CA ILE A 384 8.22 -0.87 46.27
C ILE A 384 8.23 0.65 46.44
N LYS A 385 7.51 1.38 45.58
CA LYS A 385 7.20 2.78 45.86
C LYS A 385 6.40 2.78 47.17
N ASN A 386 7.06 3.06 48.28
CA ASN A 386 6.41 3.39 49.54
C ASN A 386 5.61 4.67 49.29
N THR A 387 4.34 4.53 48.94
CA THR A 387 3.35 5.57 49.18
C THR A 387 3.30 5.78 50.69
N ALA A 388 3.99 6.82 51.15
CA ALA A 388 3.98 7.25 52.53
C ALA A 388 2.56 7.70 52.93
N ILE A 389 1.74 6.77 53.39
CA ILE A 389 0.64 7.11 54.29
C ILE A 389 1.27 7.15 55.69
N ARG A 390 1.72 8.35 56.05
CA ARG A 390 2.27 8.65 57.37
C ARG A 390 1.14 8.54 58.38
N ALA A 391 1.07 7.43 59.10
CA ALA A 391 0.31 7.35 60.34
C ALA A 391 0.92 8.34 61.35
N SER A 392 0.10 9.23 61.89
CA SER A 392 0.39 9.99 63.10
C SER A 392 -0.86 9.99 63.98
N LYS A 393 -0.88 8.97 64.85
CA LYS A 393 -1.35 8.96 66.24
C LYS A 393 -2.78 9.44 66.59
N SER A 394 -3.55 8.44 67.01
CA SER A 394 -4.65 8.48 67.98
C SER A 394 -4.29 9.25 69.26
N LEU A 395 -5.23 10.05 69.79
CA LEU A 395 -5.90 9.83 71.09
C LEU A 395 -6.91 10.96 71.42
N THR A 396 -8.19 10.58 71.31
CA THR A 396 -9.35 10.88 72.16
C THR A 396 -9.39 12.08 73.14
N HIS A 397 -10.59 12.69 73.13
CA HIS A 397 -11.46 13.13 74.26
C HIS A 397 -11.67 14.64 74.52
N THR A 398 -12.95 15.05 74.36
CA THR A 398 -13.80 15.88 75.26
C THR A 398 -14.31 17.24 74.73
N VAL A 399 -15.59 17.23 74.32
CA VAL A 399 -16.72 18.12 74.71
C VAL A 399 -16.41 19.56 75.16
N GLN A 400 -16.91 20.58 74.43
CA GLN A 400 -17.98 21.54 74.82
C GLN A 400 -18.12 22.70 73.79
N ALA A 401 -19.35 23.11 73.52
CA ALA A 401 -19.72 24.30 72.71
C ALA A 401 -19.80 25.57 73.61
N PRO A 402 -20.39 26.70 73.15
CA PRO A 402 -19.91 27.70 72.20
C PRO A 402 -19.80 29.10 72.87
N GLN A 403 -19.12 30.09 72.25
CA GLN A 403 -19.33 31.49 72.62
C GLN A 403 -19.05 32.49 71.47
N GLN A 404 -19.96 33.46 71.40
CA GLN A 404 -20.12 34.53 70.42
C GLN A 404 -19.20 35.76 70.67
N ARG A 405 -19.26 36.68 69.69
CA ARG A 405 -18.89 38.12 69.67
C ARG A 405 -17.41 38.41 69.35
N GLY A 406 -17.08 39.38 68.49
CA GLY A 406 -17.90 40.36 67.78
C GLY A 406 -17.02 41.22 66.85
N ASP A 407 -17.70 41.82 65.88
CA ASP A 407 -17.57 43.19 65.36
C ASP A 407 -16.20 43.80 65.03
N ALA A 408 -16.05 44.19 63.75
CA ALA A 408 -15.70 45.54 63.22
C ALA A 408 -15.16 45.36 61.78
N GLU A 409 -15.90 45.65 60.71
CA GLU A 409 -16.23 46.95 60.07
C GLU A 409 -15.05 47.78 59.51
N PHE A 410 -15.33 48.37 58.33
CA PHE A 410 -14.57 49.28 57.46
C PHE A 410 -13.54 48.62 56.52
N GLU A 411 -13.62 48.72 55.19
CA GLU A 411 -14.43 49.53 54.25
C GLU A 411 -14.44 48.82 52.88
#